data_AF-A0A9E5LVG4-F1
#
_entry.id   AF-A0A9E5LVG4-F1
#
_cell.length_a   1.000
_cell.length_b   1.000
_cell.length_c   1.000
_cell.angle_alpha   90.00
_cell.angle_beta   90.00
_cell.angle_gamma   90.00
#
_symmetry.space_group_name_H-M   'P 1'
#
loop_
_entity.id
_entity.type
_entity.pdbx_description
1 polymer ?
#
loop_
_entity_poly.entity_id
_entity_poly.type
_entity_poly.pdbx_seq_one_letter_code
_entity_poly.pdbx_strand_id
1 'polypeptide(L)'
;GDKGYSEDGNFAALGFQEGTFGGRASEDMDPPRVGRLAFQVGASAYDYITIDLADFGKAGTITGEITGDVDLNVEDRRVRINTRDGASSVLALLDDAMDKVNATRATMGAVMNRLDHVINNLSNVSMNLSESRSHIEDADYAKASTELAKTQIMQQAATAVLAQANTSQQTVLKLLGG
;
A
#
# COMPACT_ATOMS: atom_id res chain seq x y z
N GLY A 1 -3.31 -29.35 -36.69
CA GLY A 1 -2.84 -28.41 -37.72
C GLY A 1 -1.37 -28.20 -37.49
N ASP A 2 -0.55 -28.55 -38.47
CA ASP A 2 0.89 -28.38 -38.41
C ASP A 2 1.23 -26.88 -38.31
N LYS A 3 2.20 -26.50 -37.48
CA LYS A 3 2.40 -25.09 -37.06
C LYS A 3 3.03 -24.20 -38.14
N GLY A 4 3.09 -24.63 -39.39
CA GLY A 4 3.57 -23.83 -40.53
C GLY A 4 5.07 -23.50 -40.52
N TYR A 5 5.82 -24.04 -39.56
CA TYR A 5 7.27 -23.94 -39.47
C TYR A 5 7.90 -25.29 -39.84
N SER A 6 7.89 -25.63 -41.12
CA SER A 6 8.73 -26.72 -41.65
C SER A 6 10.10 -26.18 -42.06
N GLU A 7 11.09 -27.06 -42.19
CA GLU A 7 12.45 -26.70 -42.65
C GLU A 7 12.48 -26.05 -44.04
N ASP A 8 11.41 -26.20 -44.83
CA ASP A 8 11.23 -25.55 -46.15
C ASP A 8 10.60 -24.13 -46.07
N GLY A 9 10.31 -23.64 -44.86
CA GLY A 9 9.68 -22.34 -44.64
C GLY A 9 10.67 -21.18 -44.76
N ASN A 10 10.51 -20.34 -45.79
CA ASN A 10 11.32 -19.13 -46.05
C ASN A 10 11.22 -18.04 -44.95
N PHE A 11 10.48 -18.27 -43.87
CA PHE A 11 10.24 -17.29 -42.81
C PHE A 11 11.52 -16.95 -42.01
N ALA A 12 12.39 -17.93 -41.77
CA ALA A 12 13.68 -17.70 -41.11
C ALA A 12 14.68 -16.91 -41.99
N ALA A 13 14.66 -17.16 -43.31
CA ALA A 13 15.53 -16.47 -44.27
C ALA A 13 15.09 -15.02 -44.56
N LEU A 14 13.82 -14.69 -44.27
CA LEU A 14 13.29 -13.32 -44.29
C LEU A 14 13.55 -12.56 -42.97
N GLY A 15 14.30 -13.15 -42.03
CA GLY A 15 14.73 -12.50 -40.79
C GLY A 15 13.69 -12.50 -39.66
N PHE A 16 12.59 -13.22 -39.80
CA PHE A 16 11.61 -13.39 -38.73
C PHE A 16 12.05 -14.54 -37.81
N GLN A 17 12.48 -14.19 -36.60
CA GLN A 17 12.74 -15.14 -35.51
C GLN A 17 11.44 -15.42 -34.75
N GLU A 18 11.27 -16.64 -34.25
CA GLU A 18 10.14 -17.00 -33.38
C GLU A 18 10.17 -16.15 -32.10
N GLY A 19 9.36 -15.09 -32.07
CA GLY A 19 9.04 -14.36 -30.84
C GLY A 19 7.75 -14.91 -30.27
N THR A 20 7.75 -15.30 -28.98
CA THR A 20 6.53 -15.67 -28.26
C THR A 20 5.59 -14.47 -28.25
N PHE A 21 4.51 -14.52 -29.03
CA PHE A 21 3.47 -13.50 -29.01
C PHE A 21 2.83 -13.48 -27.61
N GLY A 22 3.12 -12.44 -26.83
CA GLY A 22 2.68 -12.27 -25.45
C GLY A 22 3.82 -11.70 -24.62
N GLY A 23 3.89 -10.36 -24.56
CA GLY A 23 5.06 -9.64 -24.06
C GLY A 23 5.58 -10.15 -22.70
N ARG A 24 6.91 -10.33 -22.60
CA ARG A 24 7.78 -10.37 -21.40
C ARG A 24 7.28 -11.08 -20.12
N ALA A 25 6.18 -11.82 -20.16
CA ALA A 25 5.68 -12.61 -19.03
C ALA A 25 6.30 -14.02 -19.02
N SER A 26 6.98 -14.40 -20.10
CA SER A 26 7.66 -15.69 -20.27
C SER A 26 9.19 -15.59 -20.32
N GLU A 27 9.78 -14.39 -20.23
CA GLU A 27 11.18 -14.30 -19.83
C GLU A 27 11.17 -14.60 -18.33
N ASP A 28 11.65 -15.79 -17.98
CA ASP A 28 11.88 -16.19 -16.59
C ASP A 28 12.61 -15.04 -15.89
N MET A 29 11.90 -14.32 -15.02
CA MET A 29 12.55 -13.41 -14.10
C MET A 29 13.56 -14.24 -13.32
N ASP A 30 14.83 -13.83 -13.32
CA ASP A 30 15.82 -14.40 -12.42
C ASP A 30 15.17 -14.49 -11.03
N PRO A 31 15.24 -15.65 -10.36
CA PRO A 31 14.66 -15.82 -9.03
C PRO A 31 15.08 -14.66 -8.10
N PRO A 32 14.16 -14.14 -7.28
CA PRO A 32 12.91 -14.78 -6.87
C PRO A 32 11.66 -14.36 -7.69
N ARG A 33 10.83 -15.34 -8.07
CA ARG A 33 9.58 -15.16 -8.84
C ARG A 33 8.37 -14.97 -7.91
N VAL A 34 8.52 -14.08 -6.94
CA VAL A 34 7.57 -13.93 -5.82
C VAL A 34 6.87 -12.59 -5.86
N GLY A 35 5.67 -12.55 -5.29
CA GLY A 35 5.00 -11.29 -5.03
C GLY A 35 5.75 -10.47 -3.98
N ARG A 36 5.76 -9.15 -4.15
CA ARG A 36 6.15 -8.19 -3.11
C ARG A 36 4.89 -7.53 -2.56
N LEU A 37 4.72 -7.55 -1.25
CA LEU A 37 3.71 -6.76 -0.55
C LEU A 37 4.33 -5.46 -0.07
N ALA A 38 3.58 -4.36 -0.14
CA ALA A 38 3.99 -3.06 0.39
C ALA A 38 2.86 -2.49 1.24
N PHE A 39 3.18 -2.08 2.46
CA PHE A 39 2.26 -1.46 3.41
C PHE A 39 2.67 -0.01 3.61
N GLN A 40 1.76 0.93 3.32
CA GLN A 40 1.97 2.35 3.61
C GLN A 40 1.91 2.54 5.13
N VAL A 41 2.99 3.05 5.72
CA VAL A 41 3.16 3.20 7.17
C VAL A 41 3.39 4.63 7.63
N GLY A 42 3.54 5.56 6.69
CA GLY A 42 3.70 6.99 6.96
C GLY A 42 2.87 7.86 6.02
N ALA A 43 2.95 9.17 6.19
CA ALA A 43 2.22 10.14 5.37
C ALA A 43 2.89 10.42 4.02
N SER A 44 4.18 10.08 3.87
CA SER A 44 4.95 10.35 2.65
C SER A 44 4.81 9.22 1.64
N ALA A 45 4.91 9.53 0.35
CA ALA A 45 4.73 8.58 -0.75
C ALA A 45 5.75 7.42 -0.83
N TYR A 46 6.75 7.36 0.06
CA TYR A 46 7.78 6.32 0.09
C TYR A 46 7.93 5.63 1.45
N ASP A 47 7.07 5.96 2.41
CA ASP A 47 7.09 5.36 3.74
C ASP A 47 6.39 4.00 3.71
N TYR A 48 7.07 3.01 3.13
CA TYR A 48 6.58 1.65 3.00
C TYR A 48 7.36 0.67 3.87
N ILE A 49 6.62 -0.31 4.39
CA ILE A 49 7.21 -1.59 4.80
C ILE A 49 6.94 -2.59 3.67
N THR A 50 8.01 -3.12 3.08
CA THR A 50 7.92 -4.14 2.04
C THR A 50 8.21 -5.53 2.59
N ILE A 51 7.50 -6.53 2.09
CA ILE A 51 7.74 -7.95 2.37
C ILE A 51 7.83 -8.67 1.03
N ASP A 52 8.94 -9.36 0.80
CA ASP A 52 9.06 -10.29 -0.31
C ASP A 52 8.55 -11.66 0.14
N LEU A 53 7.66 -12.26 -0.65
CA LEU A 53 7.15 -13.60 -0.37
C LEU A 53 8.26 -14.64 -0.60
N ALA A 54 8.15 -15.79 0.05
CA ALA A 54 9.08 -16.90 -0.15
C ALA A 54 8.91 -17.57 -1.52
N ASP A 55 10.03 -17.92 -2.18
CA ASP A 55 10.02 -18.64 -3.46
C ASP A 55 10.28 -20.14 -3.25
N PHE A 56 9.22 -20.93 -3.38
CA PHE A 56 9.24 -22.40 -3.29
C PHE A 56 9.18 -23.09 -4.67
N GLY A 57 9.36 -22.35 -5.76
CA GLY A 57 9.36 -22.94 -7.10
C GLY A 57 10.61 -23.77 -7.39
N LYS A 58 10.58 -24.50 -8.52
CA LYS A 58 11.73 -25.28 -9.03
C LYS A 58 13.00 -24.46 -9.32
N ALA A 59 12.83 -23.19 -9.64
CA ALA A 59 13.92 -22.23 -9.76
C ALA A 59 14.03 -21.33 -8.51
N GLY A 60 13.20 -21.56 -7.50
CA GLY A 60 13.10 -20.71 -6.33
C GLY A 60 14.31 -20.85 -5.41
N THR A 61 14.58 -19.80 -4.65
CA THR A 61 15.74 -19.75 -3.76
C THR A 61 15.66 -20.72 -2.58
N ILE A 62 14.45 -21.17 -2.19
CA ILE A 62 14.24 -22.05 -1.03
C ILE A 62 14.35 -23.52 -1.40
N THR A 63 13.63 -23.96 -2.44
CA THR A 63 13.48 -25.39 -2.79
C THR A 63 14.11 -25.75 -4.13
N GLY A 64 14.72 -24.80 -4.84
CA GLY A 64 15.22 -25.04 -6.19
C GLY A 64 16.33 -26.09 -6.26
N GLU A 65 17.15 -26.24 -5.22
CA GLU A 65 18.16 -27.31 -5.18
C GLU A 65 17.55 -28.72 -5.09
N ILE A 66 16.34 -28.83 -4.54
CA ILE A 66 15.60 -30.10 -4.43
C ILE A 66 14.71 -30.32 -5.66
N THR A 67 14.09 -29.25 -6.16
CA THR A 67 13.02 -29.31 -7.15
C THR A 67 13.47 -28.89 -8.56
N GLY A 68 14.73 -28.49 -8.75
CA GLY A 68 15.23 -27.96 -10.02
C GLY A 68 15.27 -28.96 -11.17
N ASP A 69 15.28 -30.26 -10.89
CA ASP A 69 15.29 -31.32 -11.91
C ASP A 69 13.93 -31.98 -12.14
N VAL A 70 12.84 -31.45 -11.55
CA VAL A 70 11.51 -32.09 -11.61
C VAL A 70 10.96 -32.26 -13.02
N ASP A 71 11.36 -31.41 -13.98
CA ASP A 71 10.93 -31.53 -15.37
C ASP A 71 11.82 -32.45 -16.21
N LEU A 72 12.96 -32.88 -15.68
CA LEU A 72 13.81 -33.85 -16.37
C LEU A 72 13.14 -35.22 -16.38
N ASN A 73 13.46 -36.00 -17.41
CA ASN A 73 13.12 -37.41 -17.45
C ASN A 73 13.63 -38.10 -16.19
N VAL A 74 12.91 -39.14 -15.75
CA VAL A 74 13.25 -39.83 -14.50
C VAL A 74 14.71 -40.21 -14.49
N GLU A 75 15.27 -40.74 -15.57
CA GLU A 75 16.68 -41.18 -15.67
C GLU A 75 17.73 -40.07 -15.55
N ASP A 76 17.37 -38.82 -15.79
CA ASP A 76 18.30 -37.68 -15.74
C ASP A 76 18.25 -36.91 -14.41
N ARG A 77 17.27 -37.21 -13.55
CA ARG A 77 17.12 -36.56 -12.24
C ARG A 77 18.28 -36.93 -11.31
N ARG A 78 18.87 -35.95 -10.64
CA ARG A 78 19.99 -36.11 -9.70
C ARG A 78 19.52 -36.17 -8.25
N VAL A 79 18.40 -35.51 -7.95
CA VAL A 79 17.81 -35.49 -6.60
C VAL A 79 16.83 -36.65 -6.47
N ARG A 80 17.31 -37.81 -5.99
CA ARG A 80 16.48 -39.01 -5.80
C ARG A 80 16.76 -39.74 -4.48
N ILE A 81 15.74 -40.46 -4.01
CA ILE A 81 15.78 -41.26 -2.79
C ILE A 81 15.85 -42.78 -3.04
N ASN A 82 16.09 -43.20 -4.29
CA ASN A 82 16.11 -44.61 -4.69
C ASN A 82 17.41 -45.35 -4.28
N THR A 83 18.41 -44.63 -3.77
CA THR A 83 19.65 -45.18 -3.20
C THR A 83 19.88 -44.59 -1.82
N ARG A 84 20.69 -45.27 -1.00
CA ARG A 84 21.04 -44.79 0.35
C ARG A 84 21.79 -43.46 0.29
N ASP A 85 22.77 -43.34 -0.61
CA ASP A 85 23.59 -42.14 -0.74
C ASP A 85 22.78 -40.97 -1.33
N GLY A 86 21.90 -41.25 -2.29
CA GLY A 86 20.95 -40.28 -2.81
C GLY A 86 20.01 -39.76 -1.73
N ALA A 87 19.41 -40.66 -0.94
CA ALA A 87 18.56 -40.27 0.18
C ALA A 87 19.30 -39.41 1.23
N SER A 88 20.55 -39.75 1.57
CA SER A 88 21.38 -38.94 2.46
C SER A 88 21.67 -37.54 1.89
N SER A 89 21.87 -37.44 0.58
CA SER A 89 22.08 -36.16 -0.10
C SER A 89 20.82 -35.30 -0.10
N VAL A 90 19.65 -35.91 -0.36
CA VAL A 90 18.36 -35.22 -0.29
C VAL A 90 18.07 -34.70 1.13
N LEU A 91 18.43 -35.45 2.17
CA LEU A 91 18.29 -34.98 3.55
C LEU A 91 19.14 -33.72 3.81
N ALA A 92 20.38 -33.68 3.33
CA ALA A 92 21.21 -32.48 3.48
C ALA A 92 20.63 -31.27 2.73
N LEU A 93 20.07 -31.47 1.53
CA LEU A 93 19.38 -30.41 0.80
C LEU A 93 18.10 -29.96 1.51
N LEU A 94 17.38 -30.88 2.15
CA LEU A 94 16.19 -30.56 2.94
C LEU A 94 16.55 -29.72 4.16
N ASP A 95 17.65 -30.02 4.85
CA ASP A 95 18.13 -29.23 5.98
C ASP A 95 18.43 -27.78 5.55
N ASP A 96 19.14 -27.58 4.43
CA ASP A 96 19.40 -26.24 3.88
C ASP A 96 18.11 -25.51 3.48
N ALA A 97 17.17 -26.21 2.85
CA ALA A 97 15.86 -25.63 2.53
C ALA A 97 15.08 -25.24 3.80
N MET A 98 15.17 -26.03 4.88
CA MET A 98 14.54 -25.71 6.17
C MET A 98 15.19 -24.51 6.85
N ASP A 99 16.51 -24.36 6.77
CA ASP A 99 17.22 -23.19 7.27
C ASP A 99 16.77 -21.92 6.51
N LYS A 100 16.65 -22.01 5.18
CA LYS A 100 16.10 -20.92 4.36
C LYS A 100 14.64 -20.58 4.74
N VAL A 101 13.79 -21.58 4.98
CA VAL A 101 12.41 -21.37 5.49
C VAL A 101 12.40 -20.65 6.83
N ASN A 102 13.26 -21.08 7.76
CA ASN A 102 13.36 -20.48 9.09
C ASN A 102 13.86 -19.04 9.00
N ALA A 103 14.82 -18.75 8.13
CA ALA A 103 15.28 -17.38 7.86
C ALA A 103 14.16 -16.49 7.31
N THR A 104 13.34 -16.99 6.37
CA THR A 104 12.17 -16.23 5.89
C THR A 104 11.15 -16.00 7.01
N ARG A 105 10.86 -17.01 7.84
CA ARG A 105 9.94 -16.87 8.99
C ARG A 105 10.45 -15.85 10.01
N ALA A 106 11.74 -15.86 10.31
CA ALA A 106 12.37 -14.89 11.20
C ALA A 106 12.22 -13.46 10.65
N THR A 107 12.47 -13.27 9.35
CA THR A 107 12.29 -11.99 8.68
C THR A 107 10.83 -11.52 8.72
N MET A 108 9.88 -12.42 8.42
CA MET A 108 8.46 -12.12 8.53
C MET A 108 8.04 -11.76 9.96
N GLY A 109 8.55 -12.48 10.96
CA GLY A 109 8.34 -12.17 12.38
C GLY A 109 8.86 -10.77 12.75
N ALA A 110 10.05 -10.41 12.30
CA ALA A 110 10.62 -9.08 12.52
C ALA A 110 9.76 -7.99 11.87
N VAL A 111 9.27 -8.22 10.64
CA VAL A 111 8.40 -7.27 9.97
C VAL A 111 7.03 -7.15 10.65
N MET A 112 6.44 -8.26 11.12
CA MET A 112 5.19 -8.23 11.89
C MET A 112 5.34 -7.37 13.15
N ASN A 113 6.41 -7.54 13.93
CA ASN A 113 6.67 -6.68 15.08
C ASN A 113 6.78 -5.21 14.69
N ARG A 114 7.46 -4.91 13.57
CA ARG A 114 7.60 -3.54 13.07
C ARG A 114 6.25 -2.96 12.65
N LEU A 115 5.39 -3.75 12.00
CA LEU A 115 4.03 -3.36 11.63
C LEU A 115 3.17 -3.11 12.88
N ASP A 116 3.25 -3.95 13.90
CA ASP A 116 2.53 -3.73 15.17
C ASP A 116 2.95 -2.43 15.85
N HIS A 117 4.26 -2.13 15.87
CA HIS A 117 4.76 -0.85 16.39
C HIS A 117 4.24 0.34 15.58
N VAL A 118 4.25 0.23 14.24
CA VAL A 118 3.69 1.25 13.36
C VAL A 118 2.20 1.44 13.62
N ILE A 119 1.42 0.36 13.71
CA ILE A 119 -0.02 0.42 13.94
C ILE A 119 -0.33 1.16 15.24
N ASN A 120 0.37 0.80 16.33
CA ASN A 120 0.21 1.47 17.61
C ASN A 120 0.56 2.97 17.52
N ASN A 121 1.67 3.31 16.85
CA ASN A 121 2.07 4.70 16.67
C ASN A 121 1.06 5.47 15.81
N LEU A 122 0.62 4.91 14.69
CA LEU A 122 -0.31 5.55 13.75
C LEU A 122 -1.70 5.71 14.37
N SER A 123 -2.13 4.77 15.21
CA SER A 123 -3.37 4.90 15.99
C SER A 123 -3.30 6.09 16.96
N ASN A 124 -2.19 6.23 17.70
CA ASN A 124 -1.97 7.37 18.59
C ASN A 124 -1.93 8.70 17.81
N VAL A 125 -1.20 8.74 16.69
CA VAL A 125 -1.14 9.93 15.82
C VAL A 125 -2.53 10.28 15.27
N SER A 126 -3.30 9.28 14.82
CA SER A 126 -4.66 9.47 14.33
C SER A 126 -5.59 10.01 15.41
N MET A 127 -5.48 9.52 16.65
CA MET A 127 -6.28 10.01 17.78
C MET A 127 -5.95 11.48 18.07
N ASN A 128 -4.67 11.81 18.24
CA ASN A 128 -4.21 13.18 18.48
C ASN A 128 -4.59 14.14 17.34
N LEU A 129 -4.53 13.68 16.09
CA LEU A 129 -4.93 14.47 14.93
C LEU A 129 -6.44 14.72 14.92
N SER A 130 -7.24 13.71 15.26
CA SER A 130 -8.69 13.86 15.36
C SER A 130 -9.09 14.83 16.47
N GLU A 131 -8.44 14.77 17.64
CA GLU A 131 -8.67 15.72 18.73
C GLU A 131 -8.26 17.15 18.35
N SER A 132 -7.07 17.31 17.74
CA SER A 132 -6.60 18.61 17.26
C SER A 132 -7.57 19.21 16.23
N ARG A 133 -8.07 18.38 15.31
CA ARG A 133 -9.06 18.79 14.32
C ARG A 133 -10.38 19.18 14.98
N SER A 134 -10.87 18.41 15.95
CA SER A 134 -12.07 18.75 16.72
C SER A 134 -11.93 20.10 17.41
N HIS A 135 -10.79 20.37 18.06
CA HIS A 135 -10.54 21.66 18.71
C HIS A 135 -10.50 22.84 17.73
N ILE A 136 -9.95 22.65 16.52
CA ILE A 136 -9.96 23.68 15.48
C ILE A 136 -11.40 23.92 15.00
N GLU A 137 -12.14 22.86 14.69
CA GLU A 137 -13.53 22.96 14.25
C GLU A 137 -14.40 23.64 15.32
N ASP A 138 -14.32 23.22 16.58
CA ASP A 138 -15.06 23.81 17.70
C ASP A 138 -14.73 25.30 17.92
N ALA A 139 -13.45 25.68 17.80
CA ALA A 139 -13.03 27.07 17.94
C ALA A 139 -13.55 27.95 16.79
N ASP A 140 -13.55 27.43 15.56
CA ASP A 140 -14.06 28.14 14.40
C ASP A 140 -15.60 28.25 14.43
N TYR A 141 -16.30 27.21 14.90
CA TYR A 141 -17.73 27.27 15.19
C TYR A 141 -18.06 28.32 16.26
N ALA A 142 -17.30 28.34 17.36
CA ALA A 142 -17.50 29.33 18.42
C ALA A 142 -17.30 30.77 17.90
N LYS A 143 -16.23 31.03 17.14
CA LYS A 143 -16.00 32.33 16.50
C LYS A 143 -17.14 32.73 15.57
N ALA A 144 -17.53 31.85 14.65
CA ALA A 144 -18.61 32.11 13.70
C ALA A 144 -19.95 32.40 14.42
N SER A 145 -20.25 31.65 15.48
CA SER A 145 -21.44 31.84 16.31
C SER A 145 -21.42 33.20 17.03
N THR A 146 -20.29 33.59 17.62
CA THR A 146 -20.15 34.91 18.27
C THR A 146 -20.26 36.07 17.29
N GLU A 147 -19.69 35.96 16.09
CA GLU A 147 -19.79 37.01 15.08
C GLU A 147 -21.21 37.13 14.52
N LEU A 148 -21.89 35.99 14.34
CA LEU A 148 -23.31 35.97 13.99
C LEU A 148 -24.17 36.66 15.05
N ALA A 149 -23.98 36.30 16.33
CA ALA A 149 -24.70 36.90 17.45
C ALA A 149 -24.43 38.41 17.56
N LYS A 150 -23.17 38.83 17.45
CA LYS A 150 -22.77 40.26 17.43
C LYS A 150 -23.43 41.00 16.27
N THR A 151 -23.46 40.41 15.09
CA THR A 151 -24.12 40.99 13.91
C THR A 151 -25.62 41.16 14.15
N GLN A 152 -26.29 40.17 14.73
CA GLN A 152 -27.71 40.25 15.09
C GLN A 152 -27.98 41.34 16.15
N ILE A 153 -27.15 41.43 17.19
CA ILE A 153 -27.26 42.48 18.22
C ILE A 153 -27.07 43.86 17.60
N MET A 154 -26.08 44.04 16.72
CA MET A 154 -25.86 45.31 16.04
C MET A 154 -27.05 45.69 15.14
N GLN A 155 -27.68 44.74 14.45
CA GLN A 155 -28.87 44.99 13.64
C GLN A 155 -30.08 45.41 14.49
N GLN A 156 -30.30 44.76 15.63
CA GLN A 156 -31.35 45.13 16.60
C GLN A 156 -31.08 46.49 17.25
N ALA A 157 -29.83 46.78 17.61
CA ALA A 157 -29.42 48.07 18.16
C ALA A 157 -29.57 49.19 17.12
N ALA A 158 -29.17 48.96 15.87
CA ALA A 158 -29.32 49.93 14.79
C ALA A 158 -30.80 50.29 14.55
N THR A 159 -31.70 49.30 14.59
CA THR A 159 -33.15 49.55 14.47
C THR A 159 -33.71 50.28 15.68
N ALA A 160 -33.30 49.94 16.90
CA ALA A 160 -33.72 50.65 18.12
C ALA A 160 -33.19 52.09 18.19
N VAL A 161 -31.93 52.33 17.78
CA VAL A 161 -31.31 53.66 17.71
C VAL A 161 -31.98 54.50 16.61
N LEU A 162 -32.30 53.92 15.46
CA LEU A 162 -33.09 54.58 14.42
C LEU A 162 -34.47 55.00 14.96
N ALA A 163 -35.16 54.12 15.68
CA ALA A 163 -36.45 54.45 16.30
C ALA A 163 -36.32 55.58 17.34
N GLN A 164 -35.29 55.55 18.19
CA GLN A 164 -35.01 56.58 19.19
C GLN A 164 -34.60 57.92 18.58
N ALA A 165 -33.80 57.89 17.50
CA ALA A 165 -33.43 59.10 16.76
C ALA A 165 -34.66 59.75 16.14
N ASN A 166 -35.54 58.95 15.51
CA ASN A 166 -36.78 59.43 14.90
C ASN A 166 -37.75 60.04 15.94
N THR A 167 -37.90 59.43 17.12
CA THR A 167 -38.76 59.99 18.19
C THR A 167 -38.17 61.28 18.77
N SER A 168 -36.85 61.34 18.99
CA SER A 168 -36.19 62.56 19.47
C SER A 168 -36.35 63.74 18.50
N GLN A 169 -36.25 63.49 17.18
CA GLN A 169 -36.47 64.51 16.15
C GLN A 169 -37.91 65.05 16.17
N GLN A 170 -38.89 64.18 16.38
CA GLN A 170 -40.30 64.59 16.51
C GLN A 170 -40.57 65.41 17.78
N THR A 171 -39.90 65.10 18.89
CA THR A 171 -39.98 65.90 20.12
C THR A 171 -39.38 67.29 19.94
N VAL A 172 -38.25 67.40 19.23
CA VAL A 172 -37.64 68.70 18.92
C VAL A 172 -38.51 69.54 17.98
N LEU A 173 -39.13 68.92 16.97
CA LEU A 173 -40.10 69.60 16.10
C LEU A 173 -41.33 70.11 16.86
N LYS A 174 -41.81 69.36 17.87
CA LYS A 174 -42.89 69.84 18.77
C LYS A 174 -42.47 71.02 19.66
N LEU A 175 -41.18 71.17 19.98
CA LEU A 175 -40.65 72.29 20.76
C LEU A 175 -40.31 73.53 19.92
N LEU A 176 -40.16 73.38 18.60
CA LEU A 176 -39.91 74.49 17.66
C LEU A 176 -41.17 74.96 16.93
N GLY A 177 -42.21 74.12 16.85
CA GLY A 177 -43.48 74.41 16.17
C GLY A 177 -44.67 74.68 17.10
N GLY A 178 -44.43 74.85 18.41
CA GLY A 178 -45.41 75.21 19.43
C GLY A 178 -45.12 76.58 20.03
#